data_AF-A0A3D0PGK4-F1
#
_entry.id   AF-A0A3D0PGK4-F1
#
_cell.length_a   1.000
_cell.length_b   1.000
_cell.length_c   1.000
_cell.angle_alpha   90.00
_cell.angle_beta   90.00
_cell.angle_gamma   90.00
#
_symmetry.space_group_name_H-M   'P 1'
#
loop_
_entity.id
_entity.type
_entity.pdbx_description
1 polymer ?
#
loop_
_entity_poly.entity_id
_entity_poly.type
_entity_poly.pdbx_seq_one_letter_code
_entity_poly.pdbx_strand_id
1 'polypeptide(L)'
;MGVCDDRKQPRLALLEALSNGRASLRYAAASGQQQRPVPLKQVELIVPLSASSSSDLAHALSATSSSSTELALAWMESQQQQSPAQSYSLASLGQLLRNDPTPQQLAALWLSLQGPQDLWRWKAGVATARSSSELRQLRRSRRSQQLEQAGRQGLLDAIAARRPITALVGSKPAQELLRGLKQLAGAEKPEEVSLAPELHQALQRAGYDGSAQVLQQVLVDLGLLQPGQPLRLLGSAWESNSEVELPTAQIDPQRRDLTHLSCFSIDSASTQEVDDAIGLERRDGDLWIWVH
;
A
#
# COMPACT_ATOMS: atom_id res chain seq x y z
N MET A 1 -10.92 0.04 37.04
CA MET A 1 -11.46 -0.65 35.85
C MET A 1 -10.83 -0.05 34.61
N GLY A 2 -10.56 -0.89 33.62
CA GLY A 2 -10.28 -0.48 32.24
C GLY A 2 -11.57 -0.51 31.43
N VAL A 3 -11.77 0.48 30.57
CA VAL A 3 -12.94 0.63 29.73
C VAL A 3 -12.50 0.71 28.29
N CYS A 4 -13.00 -0.19 27.45
CA CYS A 4 -12.82 -0.14 26.01
C CYS A 4 -14.17 0.19 25.36
N ASP A 5 -14.38 1.49 25.09
CA ASP A 5 -15.57 1.99 24.41
C ASP A 5 -15.61 1.51 22.93
N ASP A 6 -16.75 1.63 22.26
CA ASP A 6 -16.94 1.20 20.85
C ASP A 6 -15.98 1.91 19.88
N ARG A 7 -15.42 3.06 20.29
CA ARG A 7 -14.37 3.81 19.58
C ARG A 7 -12.95 3.26 19.82
N LYS A 8 -12.80 2.14 20.55
CA LYS A 8 -11.53 1.51 20.95
C LYS A 8 -10.53 2.44 21.63
N GLN A 9 -11.02 3.45 22.35
CA GLN A 9 -10.17 4.30 23.18
C GLN A 9 -10.11 3.72 24.60
N PRO A 10 -8.97 3.17 25.04
CA PRO A 10 -8.84 2.63 26.38
C PRO A 10 -8.87 3.77 27.41
N ARG A 11 -9.72 3.66 28.42
CA ARG A 11 -9.85 4.64 29.51
C ARG A 11 -9.88 3.95 30.86
N LEU A 12 -9.47 4.67 31.90
CA LEU A 12 -9.49 4.18 33.28
C LEU A 12 -10.66 4.81 34.04
N ALA A 13 -11.38 3.99 34.80
CA ALA A 13 -12.49 4.43 35.63
C ALA A 13 -12.62 3.60 36.91
N LEU A 14 -13.25 4.18 37.93
CA LEU A 14 -13.67 3.54 39.16
C LEU A 14 -15.10 3.00 38.99
N LEU A 15 -15.34 1.78 39.43
CA LEU A 15 -16.68 1.18 39.43
C LEU A 15 -17.47 1.68 40.63
N GLU A 16 -18.60 2.34 40.39
CA GLU A 16 -19.47 2.87 41.46
C GLU A 16 -20.65 1.95 41.76
N ALA A 17 -21.30 1.42 40.71
CA ALA A 17 -22.46 0.56 40.84
C ALA A 17 -22.57 -0.42 39.68
N LEU A 18 -23.23 -1.56 39.92
CA LEU A 18 -23.60 -2.53 38.91
C LEU A 18 -25.12 -2.66 38.92
N SER A 19 -25.76 -2.42 37.77
CA SER A 19 -27.20 -2.57 37.60
C SER A 19 -27.53 -3.20 36.25
N ASN A 20 -28.32 -4.28 36.25
CA ASN A 20 -28.85 -4.93 35.05
C ASN A 20 -27.78 -5.21 33.96
N GLY A 21 -26.59 -5.70 34.34
CA GLY A 21 -25.50 -6.00 33.40
C GLY A 21 -24.75 -4.77 32.85
N ARG A 22 -24.97 -3.59 33.45
CA ARG A 22 -24.26 -2.35 33.17
C ARG A 22 -23.51 -1.85 34.39
N ALA A 23 -22.38 -1.19 34.15
CA ALA A 23 -21.52 -0.59 35.14
C ALA A 23 -21.68 0.93 35.13
N SER A 24 -21.96 1.52 36.30
CA SER A 24 -21.80 2.96 36.53
C SER A 24 -20.34 3.24 36.87
N LEU A 25 -19.73 4.17 36.18
CA LEU A 25 -18.28 4.41 36.20
C LEU A 25 -17.96 5.87 36.50
N ARG A 26 -16.91 6.09 37.29
CA ARG A 26 -16.35 7.42 37.57
C ARG A 26 -14.94 7.53 37.01
N TYR A 27 -14.70 8.50 36.13
CA TYR A 27 -13.41 8.72 35.48
C TYR A 27 -12.61 9.81 36.22
N ALA A 28 -11.31 9.90 35.94
CA ALA A 28 -10.41 10.87 36.58
C ALA A 28 -10.79 12.34 36.31
N ALA A 29 -11.24 12.64 35.10
CA ALA A 29 -11.72 13.96 34.73
C ALA A 29 -13.20 14.10 35.10
N ALA A 30 -13.53 15.13 35.88
CA ALA A 30 -14.92 15.51 36.14
C ALA A 30 -15.55 16.04 34.85
N SER A 31 -16.08 15.15 34.00
CA SER A 31 -17.01 15.58 32.97
C SER A 31 -18.29 15.97 33.70
N GLY A 32 -18.69 17.24 33.65
CA GLY A 32 -19.96 17.74 34.22
C GLY A 32 -21.22 17.13 33.60
N GLN A 33 -21.10 16.06 32.82
CA GLN A 33 -22.19 15.27 32.26
C GLN A 33 -22.34 13.97 33.05
N GLN A 34 -23.58 13.65 33.46
CA GLN A 34 -23.94 12.32 33.94
C GLN A 34 -23.57 11.29 32.88
N GLN A 35 -22.63 10.42 33.23
CA GLN A 35 -22.14 9.43 32.30
C GLN A 35 -23.08 8.25 32.23
N ARG A 36 -23.37 7.81 31.00
CA ARG A 36 -24.27 6.67 30.78
C ARG A 36 -23.60 5.38 31.27
N PRO A 37 -24.35 4.48 31.93
CA PRO A 37 -23.81 3.18 32.35
C PRO A 37 -23.25 2.42 31.14
N VAL A 38 -22.09 1.79 31.28
CA VAL A 38 -21.40 1.05 30.23
C VAL A 38 -21.73 -0.45 30.34
N PRO A 39 -21.99 -1.19 29.24
CA PRO A 39 -22.17 -2.64 29.29
C PRO A 39 -20.97 -3.35 29.95
N LEU A 40 -21.23 -4.33 30.82
CA LEU A 40 -20.17 -5.03 31.56
C LEU A 40 -19.11 -5.68 30.66
N LYS A 41 -19.49 -6.07 29.43
CA LYS A 41 -18.58 -6.66 28.42
C LYS A 41 -17.46 -5.70 27.96
N GLN A 42 -17.66 -4.39 28.13
CA GLN A 42 -16.68 -3.35 27.75
C GLN A 42 -15.78 -2.94 28.93
N VAL A 43 -15.96 -3.57 30.10
CA VAL A 43 -15.26 -3.21 31.34
C VAL A 43 -14.39 -4.38 31.79
N GLU A 44 -13.12 -4.11 32.06
CA GLU A 44 -12.16 -5.08 32.60
C GLU A 44 -11.71 -4.65 34.00
N LEU A 45 -11.63 -5.62 34.92
CA LEU A 45 -11.08 -5.39 36.26
C LEU A 45 -9.55 -5.32 36.16
N ILE A 46 -8.98 -4.19 36.61
CA ILE A 46 -7.51 -3.98 36.65
C ILE A 46 -7.00 -4.26 38.07
N VAL A 47 -7.62 -3.63 39.08
CA VAL A 47 -7.24 -3.75 40.49
C VAL A 47 -8.49 -3.77 41.35
N PRO A 48 -8.62 -4.70 42.32
CA PRO A 48 -9.70 -4.69 43.30
C PRO A 48 -9.50 -3.61 44.38
N LEU A 49 -10.59 -2.95 44.79
CA LEU A 49 -10.59 -1.84 45.76
C LEU A 49 -10.11 -2.25 47.17
N SER A 50 -10.25 -3.53 47.52
CA SER A 50 -9.92 -4.10 48.84
C SER A 50 -8.43 -4.01 49.19
N ALA A 51 -7.57 -3.65 48.25
CA ALA A 51 -6.12 -3.62 48.39
C ALA A 51 -5.51 -2.22 48.18
N SER A 52 -6.30 -1.14 48.19
CA SER A 52 -5.80 0.19 47.78
C SER A 52 -6.33 1.33 48.64
N SER A 53 -5.44 2.26 49.00
CA SER A 53 -5.82 3.50 49.69
C SER A 53 -6.49 4.50 48.72
N SER A 54 -7.19 5.51 49.25
CA SER A 54 -7.84 6.52 48.39
C SER A 54 -6.84 7.31 47.53
N SER A 55 -5.59 7.47 47.98
CA SER A 55 -4.52 8.09 47.21
C SER A 55 -4.05 7.21 46.07
N ASP A 56 -3.91 5.89 46.28
CA ASP A 56 -3.47 4.94 45.24
C ASP A 56 -4.45 4.89 44.08
N LEU A 57 -5.74 4.99 44.37
CA LEU A 57 -6.80 5.05 43.37
C LEU A 57 -6.74 6.32 42.53
N ALA A 58 -6.46 7.48 43.14
CA ALA A 58 -6.29 8.74 42.42
C ALA A 58 -5.08 8.67 41.49
N HIS A 59 -3.94 8.15 41.97
CA HIS A 59 -2.76 7.95 41.16
C HIS A 59 -3.00 6.96 40.01
N ALA A 60 -3.71 5.87 40.26
CA ALA A 60 -4.07 4.91 39.22
C ALA A 60 -4.98 5.50 38.15
N LEU A 61 -5.95 6.33 38.52
CA LEU A 61 -6.82 7.02 37.56
C LEU A 61 -6.07 8.05 36.70
N SER A 62 -4.97 8.61 37.21
CA SER A 62 -4.07 9.49 36.46
C SER A 62 -2.96 8.76 35.67
N ALA A 63 -2.95 7.43 35.67
CA ALA A 63 -1.89 6.67 35.02
C ALA A 63 -1.84 6.94 33.51
N THR A 64 -0.63 7.06 32.98
CA THR A 64 -0.34 7.11 31.54
C THR A 64 0.21 5.77 31.08
N SER A 65 0.19 5.50 29.77
CA SER A 65 0.77 4.29 29.20
C SER A 65 2.24 4.10 29.63
N SER A 66 2.58 2.90 30.10
CA SER A 66 3.95 2.42 30.27
C SER A 66 4.80 2.57 29.02
N SER A 67 6.11 2.70 29.20
CA SER A 67 7.07 2.85 28.10
C SER A 67 7.16 1.58 27.23
N SER A 68 7.54 1.75 25.97
CA SER A 68 7.77 0.61 25.06
C SER A 68 8.87 -0.33 25.58
N THR A 69 9.84 0.21 26.31
CA THR A 69 10.93 -0.56 26.93
C THR A 69 10.43 -1.49 28.03
N GLU A 70 9.52 -1.03 28.89
CA GLU A 70 8.92 -1.89 29.94
C GLU A 70 8.18 -3.08 29.32
N LEU A 71 7.38 -2.86 28.27
CA LEU A 71 6.72 -3.96 27.55
C LEU A 71 7.71 -4.93 26.92
N ALA A 72 8.85 -4.43 26.42
CA ALA A 72 9.91 -5.25 25.84
C ALA A 72 10.63 -6.09 26.90
N LEU A 73 10.92 -5.53 28.07
CA LEU A 73 11.51 -6.26 29.19
C LEU A 73 10.59 -7.40 29.65
N ALA A 74 9.30 -7.11 29.87
CA ALA A 74 8.33 -8.13 30.23
C ALA A 74 8.26 -9.24 29.17
N TRP A 75 8.31 -8.85 27.89
CA TRP A 75 8.27 -9.81 26.79
C TRP A 75 9.51 -10.69 26.80
N MET A 76 10.71 -10.13 26.95
CA MET A 76 11.96 -10.91 27.03
C MET A 76 11.95 -11.88 28.21
N GLU A 77 11.51 -11.43 29.38
CA GLU A 77 11.41 -12.28 30.57
C GLU A 77 10.45 -13.45 30.34
N SER A 78 9.29 -13.18 29.72
CA SER A 78 8.31 -14.22 29.39
C SER A 78 8.82 -15.31 28.45
N GLN A 79 9.83 -15.00 27.62
CA GLN A 79 10.45 -15.94 26.68
C GLN A 79 11.59 -16.75 27.31
N GLN A 80 12.19 -16.26 28.40
CA GLN A 80 13.33 -16.91 29.06
C GLN A 80 12.92 -17.95 30.11
N GLN A 81 11.64 -18.00 30.48
CA GLN A 81 11.14 -18.98 31.42
C GLN A 81 11.24 -20.41 30.87
N GLN A 82 11.73 -21.34 31.70
CA GLN A 82 11.89 -22.77 31.36
C GLN A 82 10.56 -23.44 30.94
N SER A 83 9.45 -22.94 31.48
CA SER A 83 8.09 -23.27 31.07
C SER A 83 7.37 -21.95 30.77
N PRO A 84 7.41 -21.44 29.53
CA PRO A 84 6.80 -20.16 29.21
C PRO A 84 5.29 -20.26 29.48
N ALA A 85 4.79 -19.46 30.42
CA ALA A 85 3.35 -19.36 30.60
C ALA A 85 2.75 -18.88 29.28
N GLN A 86 1.83 -19.66 28.70
CA GLN A 86 1.16 -19.30 27.45
C GLN A 86 0.28 -18.05 27.61
N SER A 87 0.05 -17.60 28.85
CA SER A 87 -0.93 -16.61 29.23
C SER A 87 -0.59 -16.00 30.59
N TYR A 88 -0.64 -14.67 30.69
CA TYR A 88 -0.41 -13.89 31.90
C TYR A 88 -1.66 -13.08 32.24
N SER A 89 -2.06 -13.06 33.51
CA SER A 89 -3.00 -12.04 33.98
C SER A 89 -2.30 -10.69 34.03
N LEU A 90 -3.05 -9.60 34.14
CA LEU A 90 -2.45 -8.26 34.27
C LEU A 90 -1.50 -8.18 35.48
N ALA A 91 -1.89 -8.80 36.60
CA ALA A 91 -1.09 -8.82 37.82
C ALA A 91 0.19 -9.65 37.65
N SER A 92 0.10 -10.83 37.05
CA SER A 92 1.28 -11.69 36.83
C SER A 92 2.24 -11.08 35.81
N LEU A 93 1.71 -10.38 34.80
CA LEU A 93 2.54 -9.61 33.87
C LEU A 93 3.24 -8.43 34.57
N GLY A 94 2.54 -7.73 35.46
CA GLY A 94 3.14 -6.69 36.30
C GLY A 94 4.26 -7.24 37.19
N GLN A 95 4.07 -8.46 37.71
CA GLN A 95 5.06 -9.17 38.53
C GLN A 95 6.34 -9.51 37.78
N LEU A 96 6.29 -9.74 36.46
CA LEU A 96 7.48 -9.93 35.64
C LEU A 96 8.39 -8.68 35.62
N LEU A 97 7.81 -7.50 35.81
CA LEU A 97 8.55 -6.24 35.81
C LEU A 97 8.93 -5.78 37.22
N ARG A 98 8.08 -6.06 38.20
CA ARG A 98 8.22 -5.57 39.59
C ARG A 98 7.60 -6.58 40.54
N ASN A 99 8.30 -6.95 41.61
CA ASN A 99 7.84 -7.96 42.57
C ASN A 99 6.44 -7.67 43.16
N ASP A 100 6.10 -6.40 43.39
CA ASP A 100 4.78 -5.97 43.86
C ASP A 100 4.30 -4.74 43.05
N PRO A 101 3.56 -4.94 41.94
CA PRO A 101 3.17 -3.85 41.06
C PRO A 101 2.05 -2.99 41.69
N THR A 102 2.31 -1.70 41.85
CA THR A 102 1.33 -0.75 42.38
C THR A 102 0.10 -0.63 41.46
N PRO A 103 -1.06 -0.20 41.97
CA PRO A 103 -2.26 -0.03 41.15
C PRO A 103 -2.07 0.90 39.95
N GLN A 104 -1.25 1.95 40.11
CA GLN A 104 -0.89 2.86 39.03
C GLN A 104 -0.08 2.17 37.93
N GLN A 105 0.86 1.30 38.30
CA GLN A 105 1.67 0.56 37.33
C GLN A 105 0.83 -0.47 36.56
N LEU A 106 -0.10 -1.16 37.23
CA LEU A 106 -1.03 -2.07 36.56
C LEU A 106 -1.96 -1.33 35.58
N ALA A 107 -2.44 -0.14 35.97
CA ALA A 107 -3.24 0.71 35.10
C ALA A 107 -2.44 1.22 33.88
N ALA A 108 -1.19 1.65 34.08
CA ALA A 108 -0.27 2.05 33.02
C ALA A 108 0.04 0.90 32.05
N LEU A 109 0.27 -0.30 32.58
CA LEU A 109 0.53 -1.51 31.81
C LEU A 109 -0.69 -1.91 30.97
N TRP A 110 -1.89 -1.88 31.55
CA TRP A 110 -3.12 -2.15 30.83
C TRP A 110 -3.33 -1.16 29.67
N LEU A 111 -3.11 0.14 29.90
CA LEU A 111 -3.20 1.16 28.85
C LEU A 111 -2.23 0.86 27.70
N SER A 112 -0.99 0.44 27.99
CA SER A 112 -0.01 0.10 26.96
C SER A 112 -0.37 -1.17 26.18
N LEU A 113 -0.97 -2.17 26.83
CA LEU A 113 -1.42 -3.41 26.17
C LEU A 113 -2.57 -3.16 25.19
N GLN A 114 -3.45 -2.20 25.49
CA GLN A 114 -4.52 -1.74 24.60
C GLN A 114 -4.03 -0.77 23.51
N GLY A 115 -2.84 -0.18 23.70
CA GLY A 115 -2.23 0.76 22.79
C GLY A 115 -1.47 0.12 21.61
N PRO A 116 -0.80 0.94 20.78
CA PRO A 116 -0.04 0.45 19.63
C PRO A 116 1.23 -0.30 20.08
N GLN A 117 1.17 -1.63 20.11
CA GLN A 117 2.32 -2.49 20.40
C GLN A 117 2.18 -3.85 19.71
N ASP A 118 3.32 -4.51 19.46
CA ASP A 118 3.34 -5.80 18.76
C ASP A 118 3.67 -7.01 19.65
N LEU A 119 4.22 -6.77 20.83
CA LEU A 119 4.83 -7.79 21.68
C LEU A 119 3.81 -8.71 22.34
N TRP A 120 2.66 -8.16 22.69
CA TRP A 120 1.63 -8.82 23.47
C TRP A 120 0.30 -8.86 22.70
N ARG A 121 -0.45 -9.93 22.87
CA ARG A 121 -1.86 -10.01 22.47
C ARG A 121 -2.69 -9.96 23.74
N TRP A 122 -3.52 -8.93 23.88
CA TRP A 122 -4.47 -8.83 24.98
C TRP A 122 -5.85 -9.30 24.54
N LYS A 123 -6.40 -10.32 25.20
CA LYS A 123 -7.75 -10.83 24.93
C LYS A 123 -8.38 -11.38 26.20
N ALA A 124 -9.60 -10.92 26.51
CA ALA A 124 -10.40 -11.40 27.62
C ALA A 124 -9.64 -11.40 28.97
N GLY A 125 -8.97 -10.29 29.29
CA GLY A 125 -8.23 -10.15 30.56
C GLY A 125 -6.88 -10.90 30.62
N VAL A 126 -6.42 -11.46 29.50
CA VAL A 126 -5.19 -12.26 29.44
C VAL A 126 -4.22 -11.70 28.40
N ALA A 127 -2.96 -11.55 28.80
CA ALA A 127 -1.83 -11.21 27.93
C ALA A 127 -1.12 -12.48 27.46
N THR A 128 -0.97 -12.63 26.14
CA THR A 128 -0.13 -13.69 25.56
C THR A 128 1.03 -13.07 24.78
N ALA A 129 2.26 -13.52 25.07
CA ALA A 129 3.45 -13.03 24.39
C ALA A 129 3.48 -13.57 22.95
N ARG A 130 3.66 -12.69 21.97
CA ARG A 130 3.86 -13.11 20.57
C ARG A 130 5.24 -13.72 20.38
N SER A 131 5.36 -14.73 19.53
CA SER A 131 6.65 -15.36 19.26
C SER A 131 7.56 -14.44 18.42
N SER A 132 8.87 -14.71 18.45
CA SER A 132 9.84 -13.95 17.64
C SER A 132 9.61 -14.11 16.13
N SER A 133 9.05 -15.24 15.66
CA SER A 133 8.67 -15.43 14.26
C SER A 133 7.46 -14.58 13.88
N GLU A 134 6.42 -14.55 14.73
CA GLU A 134 5.24 -13.70 14.53
C GLU A 134 5.62 -12.22 14.49
N LEU A 135 6.48 -11.76 15.40
CA LEU A 135 6.96 -10.37 15.44
C LEU A 135 7.72 -9.99 14.17
N ARG A 136 8.60 -10.87 13.67
CA ARG A 136 9.33 -10.64 12.42
C ARG A 136 8.37 -10.50 11.24
N GLN A 137 7.35 -11.36 11.17
CA GLN A 137 6.34 -11.31 10.12
C GLN A 137 5.50 -10.02 10.20
N LEU A 138 5.04 -9.62 11.38
CA LEU A 138 4.29 -8.38 11.59
C LEU A 138 5.10 -7.14 11.19
N ARG A 139 6.35 -7.06 11.65
CA ARG A 139 7.25 -5.95 11.30
C ARG A 139 7.54 -5.90 9.81
N ARG A 140 7.79 -7.05 9.18
CA ARG A 140 8.02 -7.14 7.72
C ARG A 140 6.78 -6.70 6.95
N SER A 141 5.60 -7.18 7.35
CA SER A 141 4.33 -6.80 6.73
C SER A 141 4.05 -5.31 6.85
N ARG A 142 4.17 -4.73 8.05
CA ARG A 142 3.99 -3.28 8.26
C ARG A 142 5.01 -2.46 7.48
N ARG A 143 6.29 -2.85 7.49
CA ARG A 143 7.32 -2.17 6.70
C ARG A 143 7.02 -2.23 5.21
N SER A 144 6.57 -3.38 4.71
CA SER A 144 6.15 -3.52 3.31
C SER A 144 4.99 -2.59 2.98
N GLN A 145 3.96 -2.54 3.82
CA GLN A 145 2.81 -1.64 3.64
C GLN A 145 3.23 -0.18 3.68
N GLN A 146 4.12 0.21 4.61
CA GLN A 146 4.64 1.57 4.72
C GLN A 146 5.44 1.97 3.49
N LEU A 147 6.33 1.09 3.00
CA LEU A 147 7.11 1.36 1.79
C LEU A 147 6.21 1.43 0.55
N GLU A 148 5.21 0.58 0.45
CA GLU A 148 4.23 0.58 -0.64
C GLU A 148 3.41 1.87 -0.63
N GLN A 149 2.91 2.29 0.53
CA GLN A 149 2.14 3.52 0.70
C GLN A 149 3.01 4.77 0.45
N ALA A 150 4.25 4.79 0.95
CA ALA A 150 5.19 5.88 0.70
C ALA A 150 5.58 5.96 -0.79
N GLY A 151 5.80 4.82 -1.45
CA GLY A 151 6.06 4.75 -2.89
C GLY A 151 4.88 5.23 -3.72
N ARG A 152 3.65 4.82 -3.36
CA ARG A 152 2.41 5.29 -3.99
C ARG A 152 2.25 6.80 -3.84
N GLN A 153 2.43 7.32 -2.62
CA GLN A 153 2.33 8.75 -2.35
C GLN A 153 3.39 9.54 -3.12
N GLY A 154 4.65 9.08 -3.11
CA GLY A 154 5.73 9.71 -3.88
C GLY A 154 5.46 9.75 -5.38
N LEU A 155 4.82 8.71 -5.94
CA LEU A 155 4.41 8.70 -7.34
C LEU A 155 3.29 9.71 -7.63
N LEU A 156 2.26 9.77 -6.78
CA LEU A 156 1.18 10.76 -6.90
C LEU A 156 1.71 12.20 -6.79
N ASP A 157 2.67 12.44 -5.90
CA ASP A 157 3.30 13.75 -5.75
C ASP A 157 4.19 14.09 -6.95
N ALA A 158 4.90 13.11 -7.53
CA ALA A 158 5.63 13.29 -8.78
C ALA A 158 4.69 13.62 -9.95
N ILE A 159 3.52 12.96 -10.04
CA ILE A 159 2.49 13.28 -11.03
C ILE A 159 1.99 14.71 -10.85
N ALA A 160 1.60 15.07 -9.62
CA ALA A 160 1.11 16.42 -9.31
C ALA A 160 2.14 17.51 -9.63
N ALA A 161 3.43 17.22 -9.44
CA ALA A 161 4.53 18.13 -9.73
C ALA A 161 5.07 18.03 -11.17
N ARG A 162 4.44 17.22 -12.04
CA ARG A 162 4.88 16.96 -13.44
C ARG A 162 6.35 16.55 -13.54
N ARG A 163 6.82 15.68 -12.65
CA ARG A 163 8.19 15.16 -12.66
C ARG A 163 8.25 13.82 -13.39
N PRO A 164 9.35 13.50 -14.09
CA PRO A 164 9.52 12.20 -14.71
C PRO A 164 9.35 11.06 -13.71
N ILE A 165 8.49 10.10 -14.04
CA ILE A 165 8.17 8.95 -13.17
C ILE A 165 8.79 7.65 -13.65
N THR A 166 9.51 7.64 -14.77
CA THR A 166 10.13 6.44 -15.38
C THR A 166 10.97 5.64 -14.40
N ALA A 167 11.78 6.30 -13.56
CA ALA A 167 12.58 5.64 -12.53
C ALA A 167 11.77 5.03 -11.37
N LEU A 168 10.51 5.43 -11.21
CA LEU A 168 9.57 4.96 -10.18
C LEU A 168 8.66 3.84 -10.70
N VAL A 169 8.68 3.59 -12.02
CA VAL A 169 7.91 2.52 -12.67
C VAL A 169 8.58 1.18 -12.38
N GLY A 170 7.93 0.35 -11.56
CA GLY A 170 8.43 -0.98 -11.20
C GLY A 170 7.75 -1.56 -9.97
N SER A 171 7.19 -0.69 -9.11
CA SER A 171 6.37 -1.13 -7.99
C SER A 171 4.94 -1.49 -8.43
N LYS A 172 4.28 -2.39 -7.68
CA LYS A 172 2.88 -2.78 -7.92
C LYS A 172 1.92 -1.57 -7.91
N PRO A 173 2.03 -0.59 -6.98
CA PRO A 173 1.23 0.63 -7.02
C PRO A 173 1.46 1.47 -8.28
N ALA A 174 2.69 1.50 -8.79
CA ALA A 174 2.99 2.22 -10.02
C ALA A 174 2.25 1.60 -11.22
N GLN A 175 2.15 0.27 -11.29
CA GLN A 175 1.44 -0.40 -12.38
C GLN A 175 -0.06 -0.08 -12.40
N GLU A 176 -0.69 0.03 -11.24
CA GLU A 176 -2.12 0.41 -11.15
C GLU A 176 -2.35 1.84 -11.62
N LEU A 177 -1.51 2.78 -11.19
CA LEU A 177 -1.62 4.18 -11.59
C LEU A 177 -1.31 4.34 -13.09
N LEU A 178 -0.30 3.65 -13.61
CA LEU A 178 0.00 3.61 -15.04
C LEU A 178 -1.14 3.02 -15.86
N ARG A 179 -1.82 1.98 -15.37
CA ARG A 179 -2.99 1.42 -16.04
C ARG A 179 -4.10 2.46 -16.17
N GLY A 180 -4.35 3.23 -15.11
CA GLY A 180 -5.31 4.34 -15.16
C GLY A 180 -4.92 5.43 -16.17
N LEU A 181 -3.64 5.81 -16.21
CA LEU A 181 -3.12 6.77 -17.20
C LEU A 181 -3.23 6.26 -18.64
N LYS A 182 -2.93 4.98 -18.88
CA LYS A 182 -3.09 4.31 -20.18
C LYS A 182 -4.55 4.25 -20.61
N GLN A 183 -5.46 3.91 -19.70
CA GLN A 183 -6.89 3.91 -19.97
C GLN A 183 -7.39 5.30 -20.33
N LEU A 184 -6.94 6.34 -19.63
CA LEU A 184 -7.29 7.72 -19.93
C LEU A 184 -6.74 8.18 -21.29
N ALA A 185 -5.50 7.83 -21.61
CA ALA A 185 -4.85 8.17 -22.88
C ALA A 185 -5.51 7.48 -24.10
N GLY A 186 -5.99 6.25 -23.92
CA GLY A 186 -6.67 5.48 -24.96
C GLY A 186 -8.16 5.76 -25.12
N ALA A 187 -8.79 6.48 -24.18
CA ALA A 187 -10.23 6.72 -24.20
C ALA A 187 -10.63 7.74 -25.28
N GLU A 188 -11.76 7.49 -25.95
CA GLU A 188 -12.34 8.45 -26.89
C GLU A 188 -13.01 9.62 -26.18
N LYS A 189 -13.55 9.36 -25.00
CA LYS A 189 -14.16 10.33 -24.09
C LYS A 189 -13.51 10.24 -22.71
N PRO A 190 -12.49 11.06 -22.45
CA PRO A 190 -11.77 11.05 -21.18
C PRO A 190 -12.66 11.29 -19.96
N GLU A 191 -13.76 12.05 -20.08
CA GLU A 191 -14.70 12.30 -18.99
C GLU A 191 -15.45 11.05 -18.48
N GLU A 192 -15.58 10.00 -19.32
CA GLU A 192 -16.27 8.76 -18.95
C GLU A 192 -15.34 7.76 -18.23
N VAL A 193 -14.03 8.05 -18.17
CA VAL A 193 -13.04 7.17 -17.55
C VAL A 193 -13.06 7.33 -16.03
N SER A 194 -13.43 6.26 -15.34
CA SER A 194 -13.37 6.20 -13.88
C SER A 194 -11.92 6.02 -13.41
N LEU A 195 -11.34 7.09 -12.89
CA LEU A 195 -10.01 7.08 -12.27
C LEU A 195 -10.11 6.92 -10.76
N ALA A 196 -9.07 6.34 -10.16
CA ALA A 196 -8.92 6.38 -8.71
C ALA A 196 -8.90 7.85 -8.23
N PRO A 197 -9.58 8.20 -7.12
CA PRO A 197 -9.74 9.59 -6.68
C PRO A 197 -8.41 10.29 -6.43
N GLU A 198 -7.43 9.55 -5.90
CA GLU A 198 -6.06 10.03 -5.64
C GLU A 198 -5.33 10.41 -6.94
N LEU A 199 -5.48 9.60 -7.99
CA LEU A 199 -4.89 9.85 -9.31
C LEU A 199 -5.55 11.05 -9.98
N HIS A 200 -6.88 11.14 -9.90
CA HIS A 200 -7.62 12.28 -10.44
C HIS A 200 -7.19 13.59 -9.76
N GLN A 201 -7.07 13.60 -8.43
CA GLN A 201 -6.58 14.76 -7.67
C GLN A 201 -5.11 15.11 -8.01
N ALA A 202 -4.25 14.12 -8.24
CA ALA A 202 -2.88 14.37 -8.67
C ALA A 202 -2.84 15.00 -10.08
N LEU A 203 -3.63 14.50 -11.03
CA LEU A 203 -3.74 15.06 -12.38
C LEU A 203 -4.31 16.48 -12.38
N GLN A 204 -5.35 16.75 -11.58
CA GLN A 204 -5.89 18.11 -11.42
C GLN A 204 -4.84 19.08 -10.88
N ARG A 205 -4.03 18.67 -9.89
CA ARG A 205 -2.90 19.48 -9.39
C ARG A 205 -1.80 19.67 -10.43
N ALA A 206 -1.60 18.68 -11.30
CA ALA A 206 -0.78 18.81 -12.49
C ALA A 206 -1.42 19.69 -13.57
N GLY A 207 -2.60 20.27 -13.35
CA GLY A 207 -3.27 21.16 -14.30
C GLY A 207 -4.05 20.46 -15.41
N TYR A 208 -4.31 19.15 -15.30
CA TYR A 208 -5.20 18.45 -16.22
C TYR A 208 -6.64 18.95 -16.09
N ASP A 209 -7.21 19.40 -17.20
CA ASP A 209 -8.52 20.03 -17.32
C ASP A 209 -9.57 19.15 -18.04
N GLY A 210 -9.21 17.89 -18.36
CA GLY A 210 -10.03 17.00 -19.19
C GLY A 210 -9.58 16.96 -20.65
N SER A 211 -8.83 17.95 -21.13
CA SER A 211 -8.43 18.03 -22.54
C SER A 211 -7.32 17.03 -22.90
N ALA A 212 -7.41 16.43 -24.08
CA ALA A 212 -6.40 15.53 -24.60
C ALA A 212 -5.04 16.22 -24.78
N GLN A 213 -5.04 17.52 -25.12
CA GLN A 213 -3.82 18.31 -25.31
C GLN A 213 -3.04 18.48 -23.99
N VAL A 214 -3.73 18.85 -22.91
CA VAL A 214 -3.08 18.99 -21.60
C VAL A 214 -2.65 17.62 -21.08
N LEU A 215 -3.45 16.57 -21.29
CA LEU A 215 -3.05 15.21 -20.93
C LEU A 215 -1.76 14.78 -21.65
N GLN A 216 -1.64 15.06 -22.95
CA GLN A 216 -0.43 14.76 -23.71
C GLN A 216 0.79 15.51 -23.14
N GLN A 217 0.66 16.80 -22.82
CA GLN A 217 1.73 17.58 -22.20
C GLN A 217 2.15 16.99 -20.85
N VAL A 218 1.18 16.66 -19.99
CA VAL A 218 1.45 16.02 -18.71
C VAL A 218 2.18 14.70 -18.91
N LEU A 219 1.72 13.83 -19.82
CA LEU A 219 2.36 12.52 -20.05
C LEU A 219 3.78 12.64 -20.64
N VAL A 220 4.05 13.68 -21.42
CA VAL A 220 5.40 14.03 -21.87
C VAL A 220 6.27 14.48 -20.69
N ASP A 221 5.77 15.38 -19.84
CA ASP A 221 6.50 15.85 -18.65
C ASP A 221 6.80 14.70 -17.66
N LEU A 222 5.89 13.73 -17.57
CA LEU A 222 6.07 12.50 -16.79
C LEU A 222 7.06 11.51 -17.41
N GLY A 223 7.54 11.76 -18.63
CA GLY A 223 8.45 10.88 -19.37
C GLY A 223 7.80 9.59 -19.86
N LEU A 224 6.46 9.55 -19.95
CA LEU A 224 5.72 8.39 -20.46
C LEU A 224 5.49 8.45 -21.97
N LEU A 225 5.55 9.64 -22.57
CA LEU A 225 5.46 9.87 -24.01
C LEU A 225 6.62 10.76 -24.47
N GLN A 226 7.06 10.57 -25.70
CA GLN A 226 7.98 11.51 -26.34
C GLN A 226 7.21 12.70 -26.94
N PRO A 227 7.81 13.90 -27.01
CA PRO A 227 7.20 15.04 -27.70
C PRO A 227 6.77 14.66 -29.12
N GLY A 228 5.54 14.99 -29.49
CA GLY A 228 4.97 14.69 -30.81
C GLY A 228 4.42 13.26 -30.97
N GLN A 229 4.61 12.35 -30.01
CA GLN A 229 3.96 11.05 -30.06
C GLN A 229 2.44 11.17 -29.83
N PRO A 230 1.62 10.43 -30.60
CA PRO A 230 0.18 10.45 -30.42
C PRO A 230 -0.19 9.85 -29.05
N LEU A 231 -1.14 10.49 -28.37
CA LEU A 231 -1.62 10.08 -27.06
C LEU A 231 -2.03 8.59 -27.01
N ARG A 232 -2.71 8.13 -28.07
CA ARG A 232 -3.21 6.74 -28.20
C ARG A 232 -2.11 5.69 -28.37
N LEU A 233 -0.84 6.09 -28.57
CA LEU A 233 0.28 5.14 -28.57
C LEU A 233 0.45 4.51 -27.18
N LEU A 234 0.26 5.29 -26.12
CA LEU A 234 0.40 4.86 -24.75
C LEU A 234 -0.68 3.83 -24.38
N GLY A 235 -0.28 2.61 -24.03
CA GLY A 235 -1.21 1.51 -23.73
C GLY A 235 -1.74 0.75 -24.95
N SER A 236 -1.27 1.08 -26.16
CA SER A 236 -1.60 0.32 -27.36
C SER A 236 -0.69 -0.90 -27.53
N ALA A 237 -1.06 -1.80 -28.45
CA ALA A 237 -0.19 -2.91 -28.87
C ALA A 237 1.14 -2.43 -29.48
N TRP A 238 1.21 -1.17 -29.91
CA TRP A 238 2.38 -0.56 -30.56
C TRP A 238 3.29 0.20 -29.58
N GLU A 239 3.02 0.13 -28.27
CA GLU A 239 3.87 0.76 -27.23
C GLU A 239 5.25 0.09 -27.12
N SER A 240 5.41 -1.15 -27.59
CA SER A 240 6.67 -1.90 -27.46
C SER A 240 7.58 -1.72 -28.68
N ASN A 241 8.85 -1.38 -28.43
CA ASN A 241 9.96 -1.48 -29.39
C ASN A 241 10.68 -2.83 -29.25
N SER A 242 9.94 -3.92 -29.03
CA SER A 242 10.58 -5.23 -28.88
C SER A 242 11.21 -5.62 -30.22
N GLU A 243 12.54 -5.55 -30.31
CA GLU A 243 13.29 -6.05 -31.47
C GLU A 243 13.03 -7.55 -31.58
N VAL A 244 12.23 -7.94 -32.57
CA VAL A 244 12.02 -9.34 -32.92
C VAL A 244 13.28 -9.81 -33.65
N GLU A 245 13.92 -10.88 -33.16
CA GLU A 245 15.01 -11.51 -33.90
C GLU A 245 14.49 -11.96 -35.27
N LEU A 246 14.99 -11.32 -36.33
CA LEU A 246 14.63 -11.67 -37.70
C LEU A 246 15.26 -13.02 -38.06
N PRO A 247 14.50 -13.94 -38.68
CA PRO A 247 15.07 -15.18 -39.17
C PRO A 247 16.09 -14.89 -40.28
N THR A 248 17.22 -15.59 -40.24
CA THR A 248 18.22 -15.56 -41.32
C THR A 248 17.63 -16.13 -42.61
N ALA A 249 17.76 -15.39 -43.71
CA ALA A 249 17.32 -15.83 -45.03
C ALA A 249 17.97 -17.17 -45.42
N GLN A 250 17.16 -18.17 -45.73
CA GLN A 250 17.63 -19.46 -46.23
C GLN A 250 17.83 -19.40 -47.75
N ILE A 251 18.92 -19.99 -48.23
CA ILE A 251 19.18 -20.12 -49.68
C ILE A 251 18.25 -21.20 -50.22
N ASP A 252 17.31 -20.80 -51.08
CA ASP A 252 16.45 -21.73 -51.81
C ASP A 252 17.15 -22.12 -53.14
N PRO A 253 17.60 -23.38 -53.29
CA PRO A 253 18.31 -23.84 -54.49
C PRO A 253 17.40 -23.93 -55.72
N GLN A 254 16.07 -23.79 -55.58
CA GLN A 254 15.13 -23.80 -56.70
C GLN A 254 14.80 -22.39 -57.22
N ARG A 255 15.36 -21.33 -56.61
CA ARG A 255 15.15 -19.96 -57.11
C ARG A 255 15.74 -19.80 -58.51
N ARG A 256 14.89 -19.36 -59.43
CA ARG A 256 15.30 -18.99 -60.78
C ARG A 256 16.10 -17.69 -60.75
N ASP A 257 17.31 -17.74 -61.28
CA ASP A 257 18.14 -16.54 -61.43
C ASP A 257 17.65 -15.67 -62.59
N LEU A 258 17.25 -14.44 -62.25
CA LEU A 258 16.82 -13.39 -63.17
C LEU A 258 17.65 -12.12 -63.02
N THR A 259 18.85 -12.20 -62.42
CA THR A 259 19.75 -11.05 -62.18
C THR A 259 20.22 -10.34 -63.46
N HIS A 260 20.05 -10.98 -64.63
CA HIS A 260 20.31 -10.37 -65.93
C HIS A 260 19.21 -9.38 -66.37
N LEU A 261 18.02 -9.40 -65.76
CA LEU A 261 16.95 -8.46 -66.04
C LEU A 261 17.20 -7.15 -65.30
N SER A 262 16.92 -6.03 -65.98
CA SER A 262 16.86 -4.73 -65.31
C SER A 262 15.55 -4.64 -64.54
N CYS A 263 15.65 -4.68 -63.22
CA CYS A 263 14.51 -4.55 -62.31
C CYS A 263 14.55 -3.19 -61.62
N PHE A 264 13.38 -2.56 -61.49
CA PHE A 264 13.22 -1.25 -60.86
C PHE A 264 12.18 -1.35 -59.75
N SER A 265 12.51 -0.84 -58.56
CA SER A 265 11.51 -0.46 -57.56
C SER A 265 11.16 1.01 -57.77
N ILE A 266 9.88 1.35 -57.67
CA ILE A 266 9.39 2.71 -57.94
C ILE A 266 8.69 3.21 -56.70
N ASP A 267 9.46 3.90 -55.87
CA ASP A 267 9.07 4.28 -54.52
C ASP A 267 9.14 5.79 -54.28
N SER A 268 8.51 6.21 -53.19
CA SER A 268 8.67 7.58 -52.69
C SER A 268 10.06 7.76 -52.07
N ALA A 269 10.57 9.00 -52.07
CA ALA A 269 11.88 9.31 -51.47
C ALA A 269 11.97 9.01 -49.96
N SER A 270 10.83 8.83 -49.28
CA SER A 270 10.74 8.48 -47.86
C SER A 270 10.63 6.97 -47.59
N THR A 271 10.57 6.13 -48.63
CA THR A 271 10.48 4.68 -48.46
C THR A 271 11.77 4.14 -47.84
N GLN A 272 11.64 3.36 -46.77
CA GLN A 272 12.78 2.76 -46.04
C GLN A 272 12.96 1.27 -46.35
N GLU A 273 11.87 0.57 -46.65
CA GLU A 273 11.84 -0.85 -46.99
C GLU A 273 11.21 -1.01 -48.38
N VAL A 274 11.86 -1.79 -49.24
CA VAL A 274 11.43 -2.01 -50.63
C VAL A 274 10.88 -3.43 -50.71
N ASP A 275 9.59 -3.54 -51.01
CA ASP A 275 8.88 -4.82 -51.01
C ASP A 275 8.80 -5.44 -52.40
N ASP A 276 8.82 -4.63 -53.46
CA ASP A 276 8.56 -5.07 -54.83
C ASP A 276 9.54 -4.50 -55.86
N ALA A 277 9.67 -5.21 -56.99
CA ALA A 277 10.39 -4.72 -58.16
C ALA A 277 9.76 -5.19 -59.47
N ILE A 278 9.84 -4.36 -60.51
CA ILE A 278 9.31 -4.66 -61.84
C ILE A 278 10.47 -4.84 -62.83
N GLY A 279 10.46 -5.98 -63.52
CA GLY A 279 11.36 -6.27 -64.64
C GLY A 279 10.58 -6.40 -65.95
N LEU A 280 11.18 -5.96 -67.06
CA LEU A 280 10.61 -6.14 -68.40
C LEU A 280 11.52 -7.00 -69.26
N GLU A 281 10.94 -7.94 -70.00
CA GLU A 281 11.66 -8.81 -70.89
C GLU A 281 10.89 -9.00 -72.20
N ARG A 282 11.56 -8.87 -73.35
CA ARG A 282 10.95 -9.22 -74.64
C ARG A 282 11.39 -10.61 -75.05
N ARG A 283 10.43 -11.52 -75.29
CA ARG A 283 10.67 -12.88 -75.79
C ARG A 283 9.74 -13.16 -76.95
N ASP A 284 10.29 -13.63 -78.07
CA ASP A 284 9.54 -14.05 -79.27
C ASP A 284 8.54 -13.01 -79.81
N GLY A 285 8.84 -11.71 -79.62
CA GLY A 285 7.97 -10.60 -80.04
C GLY A 285 7.00 -10.11 -78.97
N ASP A 286 6.79 -10.89 -77.91
CA ASP A 286 5.91 -10.56 -76.79
C ASP A 286 6.67 -9.88 -75.64
N LEU A 287 5.97 -8.98 -74.94
CA LEU A 287 6.48 -8.31 -73.75
C LEU A 287 6.02 -9.06 -72.51
N TRP A 288 6.99 -9.52 -71.72
CA TRP A 288 6.80 -10.14 -70.42
C TRP A 288 7.07 -9.12 -69.31
N ILE A 289 6.20 -9.13 -68.31
CA ILE A 289 6.31 -8.29 -67.11
C ILE A 289 6.58 -9.23 -65.93
N TRP A 290 7.69 -9.01 -65.25
CA TRP A 290 8.05 -9.69 -64.01
C TRP A 290 7.72 -8.78 -62.84
N VAL A 291 6.94 -9.28 -61.89
CA VAL A 291 6.70 -8.63 -60.59
C VAL A 291 7.39 -9.51 -59.56
N HIS A 292 8.42 -8.98 -58.94
CA HIS A 292 9.24 -9.64 -57.93
C HIS A 292 8.78 -9.26 -56.53
#